data_AF-A0A5A9GWV9-F1
#
_entry.id   AF-A0A5A9GWV9-F1
#
_cell.length_a   1.000
_cell.length_b   1.000
_cell.length_c   1.000
_cell.angle_alpha   90.00
_cell.angle_beta   90.00
_cell.angle_gamma   90.00
#
_symmetry.space_group_name_H-M   'P 1'
#
loop_
_entity.id
_entity.type
_entity.pdbx_description
1 polymer ?
#
loop_
_entity_poly.entity_id
_entity_poly.type
_entity_poly.pdbx_seq_one_letter_code
_entity_poly.pdbx_strand_id
1 'polypeptide(L)'
;MRPFFVTALLLIAALSSPALAAGPQCPPTITVTAQPEAPGGWAPYPGRDSHGFVGITLIEGDRTAQMASASRTTLAPDSETKHARKLVQLWEFDAAQRGKLFVLCRYRGTEATLAADLPRQTRRCTLTLETDIRGEVLDEPKTSPQLDCR
;
A
#
# COMPACT_ATOMS: atom_id res chain seq x y z
N MET A 1 -25.37 -38.50 -54.60
CA MET A 1 -25.23 -37.21 -53.90
C MET A 1 -25.42 -37.42 -52.41
N ARG A 2 -24.35 -37.39 -51.61
CA ARG A 2 -24.36 -37.32 -50.13
C ARG A 2 -23.06 -36.62 -49.72
N PRO A 3 -23.09 -35.41 -49.15
CA PRO A 3 -21.89 -34.67 -48.81
C PRO A 3 -21.37 -35.12 -47.43
N PHE A 4 -20.06 -35.32 -47.34
CA PHE A 4 -19.34 -35.50 -46.09
C PHE A 4 -19.12 -34.12 -45.44
N PHE A 5 -19.68 -33.90 -44.26
CA PHE A 5 -19.35 -32.74 -43.44
C PHE A 5 -18.16 -33.09 -42.55
N VAL A 6 -17.02 -32.45 -42.80
CA VAL A 6 -15.83 -32.49 -41.95
C VAL A 6 -15.87 -31.26 -41.04
N THR A 7 -16.21 -31.46 -39.77
CA THR A 7 -16.15 -30.42 -38.73
C THR A 7 -14.75 -30.37 -38.12
N ALA A 8 -13.96 -29.37 -38.50
CA ALA A 8 -12.68 -29.07 -37.88
C ALA A 8 -12.90 -28.30 -36.56
N LEU A 9 -12.55 -28.91 -35.43
CA LEU A 9 -12.50 -28.24 -34.13
C LEU A 9 -11.23 -27.37 -34.03
N LEU A 10 -11.39 -26.05 -33.99
CA LEU A 10 -10.31 -25.10 -33.72
C LEU A 10 -10.11 -25.00 -32.20
N LEU A 11 -8.98 -25.49 -31.68
CA LEU A 11 -8.57 -25.25 -30.29
C LEU A 11 -8.02 -23.83 -30.15
N ILE A 12 -8.75 -22.97 -29.43
CA ILE A 12 -8.28 -21.65 -29.03
C ILE A 12 -7.49 -21.81 -27.72
N ALA A 13 -6.15 -21.80 -27.82
CA ALA A 13 -5.28 -21.78 -26.66
C ALA A 13 -5.27 -20.36 -26.06
N ALA A 14 -5.92 -20.19 -24.90
CA ALA A 14 -5.86 -18.96 -24.12
C ALA A 14 -4.45 -18.82 -23.51
N LEU A 15 -3.66 -17.88 -24.03
CA LEU A 15 -2.39 -17.45 -23.43
C LEU A 15 -2.69 -16.59 -22.20
N SER A 16 -2.78 -17.23 -21.03
CA SER A 16 -2.76 -16.51 -19.75
C SER A 16 -1.32 -16.08 -19.45
N SER A 17 -1.00 -14.81 -19.72
CA SER A 17 0.25 -14.22 -19.23
C SER A 17 0.25 -14.29 -17.70
N PRO A 18 1.35 -14.74 -17.05
CA PRO A 18 1.45 -14.67 -15.61
C PRO A 18 1.48 -13.19 -15.22
N ALA A 19 0.43 -12.71 -14.56
CA ALA A 19 0.48 -11.44 -13.87
C ALA A 19 1.58 -11.57 -12.82
N LEU A 20 2.72 -10.90 -13.04
CA LEU A 20 3.67 -10.60 -11.98
C LEU A 20 2.84 -10.03 -10.83
N ALA A 21 2.80 -10.76 -9.72
CA ALA A 21 1.98 -10.39 -8.58
C ALA A 21 2.36 -8.99 -8.14
N ALA A 22 1.52 -8.00 -8.49
CA ALA A 22 1.72 -6.62 -8.12
C ALA A 22 1.80 -6.55 -6.59
N GLY A 23 2.80 -5.84 -6.06
CA GLY A 23 2.91 -5.64 -4.62
C GLY A 23 1.66 -4.96 -4.05
N PRO A 24 1.42 -5.09 -2.74
CA PRO A 24 0.23 -4.55 -2.11
C PRO A 24 0.08 -3.04 -2.38
N GLN A 25 -1.15 -2.62 -2.66
CA GLN A 25 -1.50 -1.23 -2.93
C GLN A 25 -2.21 -0.65 -1.70
N CYS A 26 -1.86 0.57 -1.31
CA CYS A 26 -2.59 1.29 -0.28
C CYS A 26 -3.86 1.91 -0.90
N PRO A 27 -5.06 1.61 -0.37
CA PRO A 27 -6.27 2.29 -0.79
C PRO A 27 -6.13 3.82 -0.70
N PRO A 28 -6.67 4.59 -1.66
CA PRO A 28 -6.56 6.05 -1.63
C PRO A 28 -7.32 6.68 -0.45
N THR A 29 -8.34 6.00 0.07
CA THR A 29 -9.13 6.40 1.23
C THR A 29 -9.56 5.18 2.04
N ILE A 30 -9.73 5.34 3.34
CA ILE A 30 -10.44 4.37 4.20
C ILE A 30 -11.60 5.04 4.93
N THR A 31 -12.61 4.26 5.29
CA THR A 31 -13.67 4.70 6.20
C THR A 31 -13.40 4.16 7.59
N VAL A 32 -13.36 5.03 8.59
CA VAL A 32 -13.19 4.67 9.99
C VAL A 32 -14.49 4.93 10.73
N THR A 33 -14.90 3.98 11.57
CA THR A 33 -16.02 4.17 12.50
C THR A 33 -15.42 4.23 13.91
N ALA A 34 -15.67 5.31 14.62
CA ALA A 34 -15.15 5.53 15.97
C ALA A 34 -16.30 5.60 16.97
N GLN A 35 -16.16 4.89 18.08
CA GLN A 35 -17.11 4.94 19.20
C GLN A 35 -16.42 5.60 20.39
N PRO A 36 -16.83 6.81 20.80
CA PRO A 36 -16.22 7.45 21.95
C PRO A 36 -16.68 6.78 23.25
N GLU A 37 -15.76 6.67 24.20
CA GLU A 37 -16.11 6.39 25.60
C GLU A 37 -16.62 7.69 26.24
N ALA A 38 -17.87 7.70 26.70
CA ALA A 38 -18.48 8.87 27.31
C ALA A 38 -18.31 8.86 28.84
N PRO A 39 -17.83 9.97 29.45
CA PRO A 39 -17.89 10.13 30.90
C PRO A 39 -19.35 10.30 31.37
N GLY A 40 -19.58 10.16 32.68
CA GLY A 40 -20.92 10.21 33.27
C GLY A 40 -21.71 11.48 32.88
N GLY A 41 -22.99 11.29 32.55
CA GLY A 41 -23.90 12.37 32.12
C GLY A 41 -23.85 12.70 30.62
N TRP A 42 -22.95 12.09 29.86
CA TRP A 42 -22.86 12.23 28.41
C TRP A 42 -23.38 10.99 27.69
N ALA A 43 -24.05 11.19 26.55
CA ALA A 43 -24.46 10.11 25.66
C ALA A 43 -23.46 10.01 24.49
N PRO A 44 -22.76 8.88 24.31
CA PRO A 44 -21.84 8.71 23.19
C PRO A 44 -22.61 8.42 21.90
N TYR A 45 -22.18 9.04 20.80
CA TYR A 45 -22.67 8.74 19.46
C TYR A 45 -21.49 8.37 18.55
N PRO A 46 -21.59 7.31 17.73
CA PRO A 46 -20.54 6.92 16.82
C PRO A 46 -20.31 7.98 15.73
N GLY A 47 -19.04 8.22 15.42
CA GLY A 47 -18.62 8.96 14.24
C GLY A 47 -18.24 8.01 13.10
N ARG A 48 -18.45 8.45 11.85
CA ARG A 48 -17.96 7.74 10.67
C ARG A 48 -17.38 8.75 9.70
N ASP A 49 -16.08 8.64 9.45
CA ASP A 49 -15.32 9.59 8.64
C ASP A 49 -14.46 8.87 7.59
N SER A 50 -14.15 9.59 6.51
CA SER A 50 -13.27 9.12 5.44
C SER A 50 -11.89 9.77 5.57
N HIS A 51 -10.84 8.97 5.49
CA HIS A 51 -9.46 9.40 5.70
C HIS A 51 -8.62 9.10 4.46
N GLY A 52 -7.97 10.13 3.91
CA GLY A 52 -7.11 9.99 2.74
C GLY A 52 -5.75 9.37 3.07
N PHE A 53 -5.23 8.57 2.15
CA PHE A 53 -3.88 8.01 2.22
C PHE A 53 -2.82 9.13 2.21
N VAL A 54 -1.85 9.05 3.12
CA VAL A 54 -0.80 10.08 3.28
C VAL A 54 0.61 9.53 3.17
N GLY A 55 0.81 8.22 3.25
CA GLY A 55 2.14 7.63 3.10
C GLY A 55 2.25 6.27 3.77
N ILE A 56 3.47 5.74 3.81
CA ILE A 56 3.73 4.40 4.32
C ILE A 56 4.78 4.39 5.42
N THR A 57 4.85 3.26 6.11
CA THR A 57 6.02 2.84 6.87
C THR A 57 6.36 1.41 6.46
N LEU A 58 7.62 1.16 6.10
CA LEU A 58 8.12 -0.19 5.87
C LEU A 58 8.71 -0.74 7.16
N ILE A 59 8.35 -1.97 7.49
CA ILE A 59 8.72 -2.60 8.76
C ILE A 59 9.32 -3.97 8.49
N GLU A 60 10.45 -4.24 9.12
CA GLU A 60 11.10 -5.55 9.13
C GLU A 60 10.58 -6.44 10.25
N GLY A 61 10.32 -7.70 9.90
CA GLY A 61 9.87 -8.74 10.80
C GLY A 61 8.51 -9.33 10.44
N ASP A 62 8.06 -10.25 11.29
CA ASP A 62 6.72 -10.81 11.18
C ASP A 62 5.65 -9.75 11.52
N ARG A 63 4.67 -9.57 10.63
CA ARG A 63 3.65 -8.53 10.78
C ARG A 63 2.86 -8.65 12.08
N THR A 64 2.47 -9.86 12.50
CA THR A 64 1.70 -10.05 13.73
C THR A 64 2.54 -9.68 14.96
N ALA A 65 3.79 -10.15 15.00
CA ALA A 65 4.70 -9.84 16.11
C ALA A 65 5.03 -8.35 16.19
N GLN A 66 5.35 -7.72 15.05
CA GLN A 66 5.69 -6.29 15.00
C GLN A 66 4.50 -5.38 15.32
N MET A 67 3.28 -5.74 14.92
CA MET A 67 2.08 -4.96 15.25
C MET A 67 1.69 -5.03 16.74
N ALA A 68 2.03 -6.12 17.42
CA ALA A 68 1.82 -6.28 18.87
C ALA A 68 2.92 -5.62 19.72
N SER A 69 4.07 -5.28 19.11
CA SER A 69 5.20 -4.69 19.81
C SER A 69 5.03 -3.18 20.02
N ALA A 70 5.51 -2.69 21.16
CA ALA A 70 5.61 -1.25 21.45
C ALA A 70 6.69 -0.55 20.60
N SER A 71 7.69 -1.30 20.14
CA SER A 71 8.75 -0.82 19.24
C SER A 71 8.74 -1.62 17.93
N ARG A 72 8.82 -0.92 16.80
CA ARG A 72 8.80 -1.51 15.46
C ARG A 72 10.11 -1.25 14.76
N THR A 73 10.61 -2.23 14.02
CA THR A 73 11.83 -2.08 13.21
C THR A 73 11.50 -1.39 11.90
N THR A 74 11.31 -0.07 11.94
CA THR A 74 10.96 0.73 10.76
C THR A 74 12.18 0.97 9.87
N LEU A 75 12.01 0.83 8.56
CA LEU A 75 13.05 1.08 7.57
C LEU A 75 12.94 2.49 7.00
N ALA A 76 14.02 3.25 7.07
CA ALA A 76 14.16 4.51 6.35
C ALA A 76 14.32 4.23 4.83
N PRO A 77 13.95 5.17 3.95
CA PRO A 77 14.28 5.07 2.53
C PRO A 77 15.79 5.05 2.31
N ASP A 78 16.25 4.26 1.33
CA ASP A 78 17.65 4.25 0.89
C ASP A 78 18.00 5.53 0.12
N SER A 79 17.01 6.11 -0.58
CA SER A 79 17.16 7.42 -1.20
C SER A 79 15.86 8.21 -1.22
N GLU A 80 16.02 9.53 -1.24
CA GLU A 80 14.95 10.49 -1.42
C GLU A 80 15.32 11.48 -2.51
N THR A 81 14.45 11.64 -3.50
CA THR A 81 14.66 12.60 -4.59
C THR A 81 13.49 13.57 -4.65
N LYS A 82 13.79 14.86 -4.56
CA LYS A 82 12.82 15.93 -4.80
C LYS A 82 12.91 16.35 -6.26
N HIS A 83 11.80 16.28 -6.99
CA HIS A 83 11.74 16.73 -8.37
C HIS A 83 10.41 17.44 -8.64
N ALA A 84 10.48 18.69 -9.10
CA ALA A 84 9.34 19.56 -9.26
C ALA A 84 8.51 19.64 -7.96
N ARG A 85 7.25 19.19 -8.00
CA ARG A 85 6.31 19.18 -6.86
C ARG A 85 6.09 17.77 -6.32
N LYS A 86 7.14 16.97 -6.34
CA LYS A 86 7.13 15.59 -5.87
C LYS A 86 8.34 15.26 -5.01
N LEU A 87 8.11 14.46 -3.98
CA LEU A 87 9.13 13.73 -3.25
C LEU A 87 8.97 12.24 -3.59
N VAL A 88 10.07 11.62 -4.03
CA VAL A 88 10.12 10.19 -4.33
C VAL A 88 11.05 9.54 -3.31
N GLN A 89 10.51 8.61 -2.52
CA GLN A 89 11.26 7.79 -1.58
C GLN A 89 11.43 6.38 -2.17
N LEU A 90 12.64 5.84 -2.07
CA LEU A 90 13.01 4.53 -2.62
C LEU A 90 13.54 3.62 -1.52
N TRP A 91 13.07 2.38 -1.51
CA TRP A 91 13.63 1.28 -0.75
C TRP A 91 14.02 0.16 -1.72
N GLU A 92 15.21 -0.37 -1.56
CA GLU A 92 15.75 -1.49 -2.31
C GLU A 92 16.08 -2.64 -1.34
N PHE A 93 15.75 -3.86 -1.77
CA PHE A 93 15.92 -5.06 -0.96
C PHE A 93 16.66 -6.13 -1.75
N ASP A 94 17.65 -6.75 -1.11
CA ASP A 94 18.20 -8.00 -1.60
C ASP A 94 17.23 -9.14 -1.28
N ALA A 95 16.55 -9.65 -2.31
CA ALA A 95 15.60 -10.76 -2.16
C ALA A 95 16.23 -12.03 -1.56
N ALA A 96 17.53 -12.24 -1.71
CA ALA A 96 18.23 -13.41 -1.16
C ALA A 96 18.52 -13.27 0.34
N GLN A 97 18.69 -12.04 0.82
CA GLN A 97 19.14 -11.77 2.19
C GLN A 97 18.05 -11.16 3.09
N ARG A 98 16.94 -10.70 2.51
CA ARG A 98 15.91 -10.01 3.28
C ARG A 98 15.06 -10.95 4.13
N GLY A 99 14.76 -10.50 5.34
CA GLY A 99 13.76 -11.08 6.22
C GLY A 99 12.32 -10.89 5.72
N LYS A 100 11.36 -11.15 6.61
CA LYS A 100 9.96 -10.77 6.39
C LYS A 100 9.86 -9.24 6.41
N LEU A 101 9.08 -8.70 5.48
CA LEU A 101 8.82 -7.26 5.37
C LEU A 101 7.34 -7.07 5.13
N PHE A 102 6.78 -6.00 5.69
CA PHE A 102 5.43 -5.57 5.40
C PHE A 102 5.35 -4.05 5.30
N VAL A 103 4.36 -3.58 4.55
CA VAL A 103 4.03 -2.17 4.45
C VAL A 103 2.88 -1.85 5.39
N LEU A 104 2.98 -0.70 6.06
CA LEU A 104 1.91 -0.09 6.84
C LEU A 104 1.44 1.19 6.14
N CYS A 105 0.25 1.17 5.58
CA CYS A 105 -0.42 2.32 4.98
C CYS A 105 -0.98 3.24 6.07
N ARG A 106 -0.64 4.54 5.99
CA ARG A 106 -1.05 5.57 6.94
C ARG A 106 -2.07 6.51 6.31
N TYR A 107 -3.02 6.95 7.14
CA TYR A 107 -4.14 7.78 6.71
C TYR A 107 -4.22 9.07 7.53
N ARG A 108 -4.70 10.14 6.90
CA ARG A 108 -4.76 11.47 7.50
C ARG A 108 -5.73 11.52 8.68
N GLY A 109 -5.33 12.18 9.76
CA GLY A 109 -6.24 12.52 10.86
C GLY A 109 -6.80 11.31 11.61
N THR A 110 -6.11 10.16 11.54
CA THR A 110 -6.49 8.95 12.26
C THR A 110 -5.27 8.08 12.55
N GLU A 111 -5.35 7.29 13.61
CA GLU A 111 -4.36 6.24 13.93
C GLU A 111 -4.68 4.91 13.22
N ALA A 112 -5.85 4.81 12.58
CA ALA A 112 -6.21 3.66 11.79
C ALA A 112 -5.22 3.47 10.63
N THR A 113 -4.74 2.24 10.47
CA THR A 113 -3.75 1.86 9.46
C THR A 113 -4.15 0.54 8.81
N LEU A 114 -3.64 0.29 7.60
CA LEU A 114 -3.74 -1.02 6.94
C LEU A 114 -2.34 -1.58 6.77
N ALA A 115 -2.17 -2.89 6.98
CA ALA A 115 -0.89 -3.55 6.83
C ALA A 115 -0.97 -4.70 5.84
N ALA A 116 0.06 -4.88 5.02
CA ALA A 116 0.15 -5.97 4.06
C ALA A 116 1.58 -6.50 3.94
N ASP A 117 1.73 -7.83 3.99
CA ASP A 117 3.02 -8.49 3.83
C ASP A 117 3.56 -8.29 2.40
N LEU A 118 4.84 -7.97 2.28
CA LEU A 118 5.50 -7.84 0.97
C LEU A 118 5.93 -9.22 0.45
N PRO A 119 5.47 -9.65 -0.74
CA PRO A 119 5.87 -10.92 -1.35
C PRO A 119 7.39 -11.04 -1.45
N ARG A 120 7.97 -12.21 -1.17
CA ARG A 120 9.45 -12.41 -1.09
C ARG A 120 10.22 -11.90 -2.31
N GLN A 121 9.61 -11.97 -3.49
CA GLN A 121 10.18 -11.49 -4.75
C GLN A 121 10.27 -9.96 -4.86
N THR A 122 9.56 -9.19 -4.02
CA THR A 122 9.64 -7.72 -3.99
C THR A 122 11.08 -7.31 -3.71
N ARG A 123 11.68 -6.57 -4.65
CA ARG A 123 13.05 -6.05 -4.57
C ARG A 123 13.07 -4.54 -4.36
N ARG A 124 11.95 -3.86 -4.61
CA ARG A 124 11.91 -2.41 -4.62
C ARG A 124 10.54 -1.92 -4.20
N CYS A 125 10.51 -0.92 -3.34
CA CYS A 125 9.32 -0.11 -3.11
C CYS A 125 9.62 1.36 -3.41
N THR A 126 8.68 2.05 -4.04
CA THR A 126 8.75 3.49 -4.28
C THR A 126 7.48 4.15 -3.79
N LEU A 127 7.64 5.20 -2.99
CA LEU A 127 6.54 6.08 -2.59
C LEU A 127 6.73 7.43 -3.28
N THR A 128 5.71 7.88 -4.00
CA THR A 128 5.66 9.23 -4.57
C THR A 128 4.65 10.07 -3.81
N LEU A 129 5.12 11.18 -3.24
CA LEU A 129 4.36 12.16 -2.48
C LEU A 129 4.32 13.50 -3.24
N GLU A 130 3.24 14.26 -3.08
CA GLU A 130 3.16 15.63 -3.60
C GLU A 130 3.80 16.61 -2.60
N THR A 131 4.50 17.62 -3.11
CA THR A 131 5.17 18.64 -2.30
C THR A 131 4.78 20.06 -2.69
N ASP A 132 4.98 21.01 -1.77
CA ASP A 132 4.83 22.44 -2.02
C ASP A 132 6.03 23.04 -2.80
N ILE A 133 6.04 24.36 -3.02
CA ILE A 133 7.16 25.06 -3.71
C ILE A 133 8.49 24.92 -2.96
N ARG A 134 8.45 24.65 -1.65
CA ARG A 134 9.61 24.53 -0.76
C ARG A 134 10.10 23.09 -0.67
N GLY A 135 9.37 22.15 -1.28
CA GLY A 135 9.67 20.74 -1.24
C GLY A 135 9.22 20.06 0.06
N GLU A 136 8.29 20.68 0.80
CA GLU A 136 7.62 20.07 1.95
C GLU A 136 6.46 19.21 1.49
N VAL A 137 6.25 18.04 2.11
CA VAL A 137 5.15 17.13 1.75
C VAL A 137 3.82 17.80 2.11
N LEU A 138 2.88 17.76 1.17
CA LEU A 138 1.54 18.31 1.40
C LEU A 138 0.74 17.38 2.31
N ASP A 139 0.18 17.94 3.38
CA ASP A 139 -0.75 17.23 4.24
C ASP A 139 -1.98 16.78 3.44
N GLU A 140 -2.51 17.66 2.58
CA GLU A 140 -3.66 17.42 1.69
C GLU A 140 -3.24 17.54 0.21
N PRO A 141 -2.63 16.50 -0.37
CA PRO A 141 -2.21 16.53 -1.75
C PRO A 141 -3.43 16.42 -2.68
N LYS A 142 -3.36 17.06 -3.85
CA LYS A 142 -4.41 16.98 -4.87
C LYS A 142 -4.49 15.57 -5.45
N THR A 143 -3.35 14.88 -5.53
CA THR A 143 -3.26 13.48 -5.96
C THR A 143 -2.85 12.60 -4.78
N SER A 144 -3.56 11.48 -4.56
CA SER A 144 -3.16 10.51 -3.53
C SER A 144 -1.73 10.03 -3.75
N PRO A 145 -0.95 9.80 -2.68
CA PRO A 145 0.38 9.21 -2.81
C PRO A 145 0.33 7.89 -3.59
N GLN A 146 1.40 7.59 -4.31
CA GLN A 146 1.49 6.40 -5.15
C GLN A 146 2.55 5.46 -4.59
N LEU A 147 2.15 4.23 -4.26
CA LEU A 147 3.03 3.16 -3.80
C LEU A 147 3.22 2.12 -4.90
N ASP A 148 4.44 1.91 -5.35
CA ASP A 148 4.81 0.82 -6.26
C ASP A 148 5.82 -0.11 -5.60
N CYS A 149 5.42 -1.35 -5.31
CA CYS A 149 6.31 -2.40 -4.80
C CYS A 149 6.40 -3.54 -5.83
N ARG A 150 7.61 -3.87 -6.26
CA ARG A 150 7.90 -4.87 -7.31
C ARG A 150 9.19 -5.63 -7.07
#